data_AF-A0A319ANS6-F1
#
_entry.id   AF-A0A319ANS6-F1
#
_cell.length_a   1.000
_cell.length_b   1.000
_cell.length_c   1.000
_cell.angle_alpha   90.00
_cell.angle_beta   90.00
_cell.angle_gamma   90.00
#
_symmetry.space_group_name_H-M   'P 1'
#
loop_
_entity.id
_entity.type
_entity.pdbx_description
1 polymer ?
#
loop_
_entity_poly.entity_id
_entity_poly.type
_entity_poly.pdbx_seq_one_letter_code
_entity_poly.pdbx_strand_id
1 'polypeptide(L)'
;MNVPDPSSSMTLTMPLATGLLVGIALLYQTWTRPSLQTILKSTNNQQTKLFQPSPPSSQPSHTITISKEPDNPQDWYTGTSTYDLERRALFSKHWLCISHCTQFTKPGDYHATTIAGFPIFLILGKDGTLRAFHNVCRHRAYPVVSQKDRGSSTVLGCRYHGWSYDSLGRLIKAPHFDGVVGFDRAQNGLFAVHTFTSRTGFVFVNLEAQAVGIPPEMGDGLDGFGGKSRWLGGRVVEGRVNWKMGGRVSRLMDSERIGRGGSQRRNLLSWLMHALGLSREGRGSIDVFPFTTVHVVKGTFYWYTLVCVPVSAQWTSFRLDLYGSVNVDSTDSESTLQEAIDQLQTAVDAAEEEYRPYIEDARYYPANIVMIMIKADMCSTSSSACATATQPDAEDADFPQAVLHILKAHMKFERQQGTEVYPAMRQPRRNARFEQAEQLCKKLDCGLRGEDVSW
;
A
#
# COMPACT_ATOMS: atom_id res chain seq x y z
N MET A 1 29.29 -65.34 8.47
CA MET A 1 27.87 -65.39 8.11
C MET A 1 27.44 -64.01 7.65
N ASN A 2 27.29 -63.89 6.33
CA ASN A 2 26.66 -62.88 5.46
C ASN A 2 26.49 -61.41 5.91
N VAL A 3 27.20 -60.56 5.17
CA VAL A 3 26.94 -59.13 4.91
C VAL A 3 25.97 -59.02 3.73
N PRO A 4 25.01 -58.06 3.69
CA PRO A 4 24.29 -57.72 2.46
C PRO A 4 24.81 -56.42 1.79
N ASP A 5 24.78 -56.47 0.46
CA ASP A 5 25.25 -55.51 -0.55
C ASP A 5 24.38 -54.24 -0.69
N PRO A 6 24.93 -53.12 -1.21
CA PRO A 6 24.18 -51.94 -1.62
C PRO A 6 24.11 -51.81 -3.15
N SER A 7 22.95 -52.03 -3.78
CA SER A 7 22.62 -51.45 -5.10
C SER A 7 21.16 -51.67 -5.51
N SER A 8 20.40 -50.59 -5.65
CA SER A 8 19.25 -50.53 -6.58
C SER A 8 18.89 -49.07 -6.88
N SER A 9 19.58 -48.49 -7.88
CA SER A 9 19.15 -47.29 -8.58
C SER A 9 17.99 -47.65 -9.52
N MET A 10 16.83 -47.01 -9.36
CA MET A 10 15.74 -47.11 -10.33
C MET A 10 16.10 -46.29 -11.56
N THR A 11 16.63 -46.95 -12.59
CA THR A 11 16.77 -46.41 -13.94
C THR A 11 15.43 -46.47 -14.64
N LEU A 12 14.82 -45.31 -14.88
CA LEU A 12 13.65 -45.17 -15.74
C LEU A 12 14.10 -45.49 -17.19
N THR A 13 13.71 -46.66 -17.69
CA THR A 13 14.09 -47.10 -19.03
C THR A 13 13.49 -46.17 -20.10
N MET A 14 14.36 -45.70 -21.00
CA MET A 14 14.08 -44.78 -22.12
C MET A 14 12.89 -45.10 -23.07
N PRO A 15 12.28 -46.30 -23.16
CA PRO A 15 11.15 -46.52 -24.09
C PRO A 15 9.84 -45.86 -23.65
N LEU A 16 9.64 -45.59 -22.35
CA LEU A 16 8.36 -45.06 -21.85
C LEU A 16 8.21 -43.55 -22.09
N ALA A 17 9.31 -42.81 -21.99
CA ALA A 17 9.33 -41.36 -22.19
C ALA A 17 9.18 -40.97 -23.68
N THR A 18 9.71 -41.80 -24.58
CA THR A 18 9.54 -41.62 -26.03
C THR A 18 8.11 -41.92 -26.49
N GLY A 19 7.46 -42.93 -25.90
CA GLY A 19 6.05 -43.22 -26.19
C GLY A 19 5.09 -42.08 -25.81
N LEU A 20 5.33 -41.42 -24.67
CA LEU A 20 4.50 -40.31 -24.20
C LEU A 20 4.62 -39.06 -25.09
N LEU A 21 5.82 -38.74 -25.57
CA LEU A 21 6.07 -37.57 -26.43
C LEU A 21 5.49 -37.75 -27.84
N VAL A 22 5.52 -38.98 -28.38
CA VAL A 22 4.89 -39.29 -29.67
C VAL A 22 3.37 -39.21 -29.59
N GLY A 23 2.77 -39.64 -28.48
CA GLY A 23 1.32 -39.53 -28.24
C GLY A 23 0.83 -38.08 -28.20
N ILE A 24 1.58 -37.19 -27.54
CA ILE A 24 1.24 -35.75 -27.45
C ILE A 24 1.39 -35.06 -28.81
N ALA A 25 2.42 -35.41 -29.60
CA ALA A 25 2.63 -34.85 -30.94
C ALA A 25 1.52 -35.25 -31.93
N LEU A 26 1.02 -36.48 -31.84
CA LEU A 26 -0.07 -36.97 -32.70
C LEU A 26 -1.42 -36.33 -32.33
N LEU A 27 -1.69 -36.11 -31.04
CA LEU A 27 -2.90 -35.38 -30.60
C LEU A 27 -2.88 -33.93 -31.08
N TYR A 28 -1.72 -33.25 -31.06
CA TYR A 28 -1.58 -31.87 -31.50
C TYR A 28 -1.77 -31.69 -33.02
N GLN A 29 -1.43 -32.70 -33.84
CA GLN A 29 -1.62 -32.68 -35.30
C GLN A 29 -3.09 -32.83 -35.72
N THR A 30 -3.97 -33.36 -34.86
CA THR A 30 -5.39 -33.59 -35.20
C THR A 30 -6.32 -32.42 -34.86
N TRP A 31 -5.82 -31.39 -34.17
CA TRP A 31 -6.67 -30.31 -33.62
C TRP A 31 -6.58 -28.96 -34.34
N THR A 32 -5.91 -28.89 -35.49
CA THR A 32 -5.91 -27.66 -36.31
C THR A 32 -6.13 -27.94 -37.79
N ARG A 33 -7.38 -27.74 -38.24
CA ARG A 33 -7.83 -27.09 -39.51
C ARG A 33 -9.24 -27.56 -39.91
N PRO A 34 -10.12 -26.61 -40.26
CA PRO A 34 -10.80 -26.75 -41.55
C PRO A 34 -10.43 -25.61 -42.49
N SER A 35 -10.09 -26.01 -43.71
CA SER A 35 -9.71 -25.20 -44.86
C SER A 35 -10.90 -24.52 -45.55
N LEU A 36 -10.63 -23.28 -45.94
CA LEU A 36 -11.13 -22.46 -47.05
C LEU A 36 -11.73 -23.17 -48.29
N GLN A 37 -12.61 -22.38 -48.96
CA GLN A 37 -12.99 -22.38 -50.41
C GLN A 37 -14.09 -23.38 -50.84
N THR A 38 -15.16 -23.06 -51.59
CA THR A 38 -15.62 -21.91 -52.39
C THR A 38 -17.07 -22.18 -52.82
N ILE A 39 -17.98 -21.20 -52.84
CA ILE A 39 -19.12 -21.18 -53.78
C ILE A 39 -19.23 -19.78 -54.40
N LEU A 40 -19.30 -19.78 -55.72
CA LEU A 40 -19.26 -18.67 -56.66
C LEU A 40 -20.64 -18.48 -57.32
N LYS A 41 -20.91 -17.24 -57.76
CA LYS A 41 -21.98 -16.75 -58.69
C LYS A 41 -23.35 -16.46 -58.01
N SER A 42 -24.10 -15.41 -58.35
CA SER A 42 -24.15 -14.56 -59.55
C SER A 42 -24.93 -13.25 -59.28
N THR A 43 -24.48 -12.15 -59.91
CA THR A 43 -25.23 -11.01 -60.51
C THR A 43 -26.39 -10.33 -59.76
N ASN A 44 -26.31 -9.00 -59.58
CA ASN A 44 -26.87 -8.10 -60.60
C ASN A 44 -26.33 -6.66 -60.51
N ASN A 45 -26.31 -6.03 -61.67
CA ASN A 45 -25.74 -4.73 -62.00
C ASN A 45 -26.89 -3.71 -62.07
N GLN A 46 -26.80 -2.57 -61.38
CA GLN A 46 -27.56 -1.38 -61.77
C GLN A 46 -26.74 -0.12 -61.49
N GLN A 47 -26.33 0.50 -62.59
CA GLN A 47 -25.71 1.80 -62.73
C GLN A 47 -26.80 2.86 -62.56
N THR A 48 -26.61 3.80 -61.63
CA THR A 48 -27.36 5.07 -61.62
C THR A 48 -26.41 6.24 -61.59
N LYS A 49 -26.67 7.17 -62.51
CA LYS A 49 -25.85 8.32 -62.91
C LYS A 49 -25.66 9.36 -61.80
N LEU A 50 -24.40 9.78 -61.67
CA LEU A 50 -23.87 11.15 -61.46
C LEU A 50 -24.79 12.22 -60.83
N PHE A 51 -24.36 12.70 -59.66
CA PHE A 51 -24.25 14.12 -59.36
C PHE A 51 -22.93 14.35 -58.58
N GLN A 52 -21.99 15.09 -59.16
CA GLN A 52 -20.76 15.53 -58.48
C GLN A 52 -21.05 16.87 -57.78
N PRO A 53 -20.90 16.99 -56.46
CA PRO A 53 -20.74 18.29 -55.82
C PRO A 53 -19.29 18.77 -56.02
N SER A 54 -19.15 20.06 -56.36
CA SER A 54 -17.88 20.78 -56.45
C SER A 54 -17.02 20.59 -55.19
N PRO A 55 -15.67 20.59 -55.29
CA PRO A 55 -14.81 20.39 -54.14
C PRO A 55 -14.96 21.57 -53.14
N PRO A 56 -15.23 21.32 -51.84
CA PRO A 56 -15.08 22.35 -50.84
C PRO A 56 -13.61 22.73 -50.73
N SER A 57 -13.35 24.04 -50.65
CA SER A 57 -12.01 24.58 -50.49
C SER A 57 -11.31 23.94 -49.28
N SER A 58 -10.06 23.53 -49.50
CA SER A 58 -9.19 22.99 -48.48
C SER A 58 -8.83 24.08 -47.46
N GLN A 59 -9.64 24.23 -46.42
CA GLN A 59 -9.22 24.82 -45.17
C GLN A 59 -8.66 23.68 -44.29
N PRO A 60 -7.51 23.85 -43.63
CA PRO A 60 -7.02 22.86 -42.69
C PRO A 60 -8.07 22.72 -41.59
N SER A 61 -8.66 21.53 -41.49
CA SER A 61 -9.54 21.18 -40.37
C SER A 61 -8.67 21.16 -39.12
N HIS A 62 -8.59 22.28 -38.41
CA HIS A 62 -8.16 22.29 -37.03
C HIS A 62 -9.17 21.42 -36.27
N THR A 63 -8.81 20.17 -36.00
CA THR A 63 -9.55 19.35 -35.05
C THR A 63 -9.45 20.09 -33.71
N ILE A 64 -10.52 20.80 -33.34
CA ILE A 64 -10.64 21.41 -32.02
C ILE A 64 -10.84 20.24 -31.06
N THR A 65 -9.75 19.74 -30.49
CA THR A 65 -9.80 18.77 -29.40
C THR A 65 -10.26 19.49 -28.14
N ILE A 66 -11.54 19.35 -27.80
CA ILE A 66 -12.07 19.81 -26.52
C ILE A 66 -11.73 18.73 -25.49
N SER A 67 -10.77 18.99 -24.61
CA SER A 67 -10.49 18.18 -23.43
C SER A 67 -11.04 18.89 -22.19
N LYS A 68 -11.84 18.21 -21.38
CA LYS A 68 -12.27 18.72 -20.07
C LYS A 68 -11.18 18.37 -19.06
N GLU A 69 -10.56 19.37 -18.43
CA GLU A 69 -9.66 19.14 -17.32
C GLU A 69 -10.43 18.59 -16.09
N PRO A 70 -9.82 17.68 -15.30
CA PRO A 70 -10.39 17.24 -14.03
C PRO A 70 -10.63 18.44 -13.12
N ASP A 71 -11.78 18.49 -12.44
CA ASP A 71 -12.15 19.56 -11.50
C ASP A 71 -11.37 19.44 -10.17
N ASN A 72 -10.04 19.32 -10.22
CA ASN A 72 -9.16 19.23 -9.05
C ASN A 72 -8.99 20.62 -8.38
N PRO A 73 -8.83 20.68 -7.05
CA PRO A 73 -8.38 21.90 -6.36
C PRO A 73 -7.12 22.50 -6.98
N GLN A 74 -7.00 23.83 -6.96
CA GLN A 74 -5.86 24.56 -7.52
C GLN A 74 -4.51 24.24 -6.83
N ASP A 75 -4.54 23.66 -5.65
CA ASP A 75 -3.36 23.30 -4.89
C ASP A 75 -3.26 21.77 -4.71
N TRP A 76 -3.85 20.99 -5.64
CA TRP A 76 -3.99 19.53 -5.57
C TRP A 76 -2.72 18.80 -5.14
N TYR A 77 -1.59 19.15 -5.74
CA TYR A 77 -0.33 18.48 -5.50
C TYR A 77 0.54 19.19 -4.46
N THR A 78 0.44 20.50 -4.31
CA THR A 78 1.43 21.28 -3.53
C THR A 78 0.86 21.94 -2.28
N GLY A 79 -0.45 21.95 -2.13
CA GLY A 79 -1.18 22.78 -1.19
C GLY A 79 -1.43 22.18 0.16
N THR A 80 -1.12 22.95 1.20
CA THR A 80 -1.47 22.60 2.58
C THR A 80 -2.98 22.52 2.78
N SER A 81 -3.77 23.34 2.08
CA SER A 81 -5.23 23.34 2.26
C SER A 81 -5.88 22.07 1.73
N THR A 82 -5.47 21.61 0.54
CA THR A 82 -5.87 20.30 0.02
C THR A 82 -5.36 19.18 0.92
N TYR A 83 -4.11 19.25 1.41
CA TYR A 83 -3.57 18.24 2.31
C TYR A 83 -4.36 18.13 3.64
N ASP A 84 -4.72 19.25 4.25
CA ASP A 84 -5.53 19.25 5.47
C ASP A 84 -6.94 18.70 5.22
N LEU A 85 -7.53 19.00 4.07
CA LEU A 85 -8.78 18.36 3.66
C LEU A 85 -8.61 16.84 3.48
N GLU A 86 -7.54 16.37 2.84
CA GLU A 86 -7.23 14.94 2.71
C GLU A 86 -7.06 14.25 4.06
N ARG A 87 -6.39 14.91 5.02
CA ARG A 87 -6.28 14.42 6.42
C ARG A 87 -7.65 14.21 7.05
N ARG A 88 -8.57 15.16 6.89
CA ARG A 88 -9.90 15.13 7.51
C ARG A 88 -10.91 14.26 6.76
N ALA A 89 -10.81 14.17 5.43
CA ALA A 89 -11.78 13.47 4.59
C ALA A 89 -11.40 12.03 4.25
N LEU A 90 -10.09 11.76 4.12
CA LEU A 90 -9.56 10.49 3.65
C LEU A 90 -8.86 9.73 4.79
N PHE A 91 -7.69 10.22 5.23
CA PHE A 91 -6.82 9.47 6.14
C PHE A 91 -7.42 9.24 7.52
N SER A 92 -8.30 10.13 7.98
CA SER A 92 -8.96 9.96 9.28
C SER A 92 -10.20 9.07 9.26
N LYS A 93 -10.74 8.72 8.09
CA LYS A 93 -12.02 8.00 7.95
C LYS A 93 -11.91 6.64 7.29
N HIS A 94 -10.86 6.42 6.50
CA HIS A 94 -10.69 5.19 5.74
C HIS A 94 -9.91 4.15 6.54
N TRP A 95 -10.15 2.88 6.25
CA TRP A 95 -9.31 1.80 6.70
C TRP A 95 -7.99 1.80 5.92
N LEU A 96 -6.88 1.94 6.63
CA LEU A 96 -5.54 2.08 6.07
C LEU A 96 -4.73 0.82 6.38
N CYS A 97 -4.29 0.07 5.36
CA CYS A 97 -3.38 -1.05 5.55
C CYS A 97 -1.97 -0.54 5.84
N ILE A 98 -1.43 -0.79 7.03
CA ILE A 98 -0.17 -0.15 7.47
C ILE A 98 0.93 -1.14 7.85
N SER A 99 0.60 -2.42 8.01
CA SER A 99 1.55 -3.44 8.45
C SER A 99 1.05 -4.86 8.16
N HIS A 100 1.86 -5.85 8.53
CA HIS A 100 1.53 -7.26 8.52
C HIS A 100 1.87 -7.87 9.88
N CYS A 101 1.07 -8.82 10.36
CA CYS A 101 1.17 -9.37 11.70
C CYS A 101 2.50 -10.10 11.96
N THR A 102 3.13 -10.65 10.91
CA THR A 102 4.43 -11.34 11.00
C THR A 102 5.59 -10.42 11.39
N GLN A 103 5.38 -9.11 11.36
CA GLN A 103 6.33 -8.15 11.91
C GLN A 103 6.33 -8.13 13.45
N PHE A 104 5.34 -8.74 14.09
CA PHE A 104 5.17 -8.82 15.55
C PHE A 104 5.29 -10.28 15.99
N THR A 105 6.43 -10.63 16.56
CA THR A 105 6.81 -12.02 16.84
C THR A 105 6.43 -12.48 18.25
N LYS A 106 6.30 -11.54 19.19
CA LYS A 106 5.99 -11.84 20.59
C LYS A 106 5.16 -10.74 21.26
N PRO A 107 4.39 -11.06 22.31
CA PRO A 107 3.67 -10.06 23.09
C PRO A 107 4.57 -8.92 23.58
N GLY A 108 4.08 -7.70 23.43
CA GLY A 108 4.81 -6.47 23.73
C GLY A 108 5.59 -5.91 22.55
N ASP A 109 5.79 -6.65 21.46
CA ASP A 109 6.33 -6.07 20.22
C ASP A 109 5.43 -4.91 19.80
N TYR A 110 6.03 -3.74 19.58
CA TYR A 110 5.34 -2.51 19.21
C TYR A 110 6.04 -1.79 18.08
N HIS A 111 5.27 -1.14 17.21
CA HIS A 111 5.73 -0.31 16.09
C HIS A 111 5.05 1.06 16.14
N ALA A 112 5.81 2.15 16.29
CA ALA A 112 5.32 3.52 16.19
C ALA A 112 5.50 4.07 14.77
N THR A 113 4.56 4.91 14.34
CA THR A 113 4.58 5.59 13.04
C THR A 113 3.67 6.82 13.08
N THR A 114 3.78 7.68 12.09
CA THR A 114 2.91 8.85 11.93
C THR A 114 2.21 8.75 10.59
N ILE A 115 0.87 8.74 10.60
CA ILE A 115 0.06 8.69 9.38
C ILE A 115 -0.52 10.07 9.15
N ALA A 116 -0.12 10.78 8.09
CA ALA A 116 -0.68 12.09 7.74
C ALA A 116 -0.73 13.07 8.93
N GLY A 117 0.34 13.10 9.73
CA GLY A 117 0.46 13.91 10.96
C GLY A 117 -0.24 13.35 12.20
N PHE A 118 -0.84 12.16 12.15
CA PHE A 118 -1.41 11.46 13.30
C PHE A 118 -0.41 10.45 13.87
N PRO A 119 0.24 10.72 15.01
CA PRO A 119 1.19 9.79 15.61
C PRO A 119 0.42 8.64 16.26
N ILE A 120 0.77 7.41 15.88
CA ILE A 120 0.17 6.18 16.40
C ILE A 120 1.26 5.15 16.74
N PHE A 121 0.88 4.11 17.48
CA PHE A 121 1.67 2.90 17.56
C PHE A 121 0.78 1.66 17.57
N LEU A 122 1.28 0.58 16.99
CA LEU A 122 0.75 -0.78 17.06
C LEU A 122 1.44 -1.52 18.20
N ILE A 123 0.74 -2.41 18.89
CA ILE A 123 1.32 -3.32 19.90
C ILE A 123 0.62 -4.67 19.89
N LEU A 124 1.39 -5.76 19.97
CA LEU A 124 0.87 -7.12 20.13
C LEU A 124 0.59 -7.41 21.60
N GLY A 125 -0.68 -7.65 21.94
CA GLY A 125 -1.08 -8.01 23.29
C GLY A 125 -0.66 -9.43 23.71
N LYS A 126 -0.67 -9.69 25.02
CA LYS A 126 -0.49 -11.04 25.58
C LYS A 126 -1.60 -12.02 25.16
N ASP A 127 -2.73 -11.49 24.73
CA ASP A 127 -3.87 -12.23 24.19
C ASP A 127 -3.74 -12.51 22.68
N GLY A 128 -2.58 -12.26 22.09
CA GLY A 128 -2.33 -12.48 20.66
C GLY A 128 -3.03 -11.47 19.75
N THR A 129 -3.66 -10.43 20.29
CA THR A 129 -4.39 -9.43 19.51
C THR A 129 -3.55 -8.17 19.30
N LEU A 130 -3.39 -7.77 18.04
CA LEU A 130 -2.79 -6.50 17.66
C LEU A 130 -3.76 -5.35 17.91
N ARG A 131 -3.25 -4.27 18.49
CA ARG A 131 -4.00 -3.04 18.79
C ARG A 131 -3.21 -1.82 18.38
N ALA A 132 -3.91 -0.76 17.97
CA ALA A 132 -3.35 0.54 17.72
C ALA A 132 -3.84 1.57 18.75
N PHE A 133 -2.98 2.51 19.09
CA PHE A 133 -3.31 3.67 19.92
C PHE A 133 -2.66 4.92 19.33
N HIS A 134 -3.27 6.09 19.56
CA HIS A 134 -2.56 7.34 19.36
C HIS A 134 -1.33 7.38 20.29
N ASN A 135 -0.17 7.74 19.74
CA ASN A 135 1.08 7.84 20.48
C ASN A 135 1.15 9.17 21.25
N VAL A 136 0.19 9.36 22.15
CA VAL A 136 -0.05 10.61 22.88
C VAL A 136 -0.39 10.26 24.32
N CYS A 137 0.50 10.60 25.24
CA CYS A 137 0.27 10.40 26.67
C CYS A 137 -0.94 11.22 27.13
N ARG A 138 -1.85 10.57 27.87
CA ARG A 138 -3.07 11.21 28.39
C ARG A 138 -2.82 12.25 29.47
N HIS A 139 -1.60 12.34 29.99
CA HIS A 139 -1.22 13.39 30.93
C HIS A 139 -1.01 14.72 30.20
N ARG A 140 -0.01 14.81 29.31
CA ARG A 140 0.43 16.07 28.68
C ARG A 140 0.88 15.90 27.23
N ALA A 141 0.25 14.98 26.52
CA ALA A 141 0.47 14.73 25.10
C ALA A 141 1.90 14.36 24.67
N TYR A 142 2.81 14.10 25.61
CA TYR A 142 4.14 13.59 25.28
C TYR A 142 4.04 12.19 24.64
N PRO A 143 4.86 11.86 23.62
CA PRO A 143 4.83 10.53 23.01
C PRO A 143 5.09 9.41 24.01
N VAL A 144 4.25 8.38 24.01
CA VAL A 144 4.40 7.23 24.91
C VAL A 144 5.55 6.34 24.44
N VAL A 145 5.62 6.09 23.13
CA VAL A 145 6.74 5.48 22.44
C VAL A 145 7.58 6.59 21.84
N SER A 146 8.70 6.93 22.48
CA SER A 146 9.50 8.13 22.12
C SER A 146 10.94 7.85 21.72
N GLN A 147 11.47 6.65 21.98
CA GLN A 147 12.90 6.35 21.79
C GLN A 147 13.21 5.63 20.48
N LYS A 148 12.36 4.67 20.12
CA LYS A 148 12.54 3.81 18.96
C LYS A 148 11.18 3.56 18.34
N ASP A 149 11.12 3.62 17.02
CA ASP A 149 9.91 3.31 16.27
C ASP A 149 9.55 1.83 16.34
N ARG A 150 10.48 0.96 16.78
CA ARG A 150 10.22 -0.46 17.01
C ARG A 150 10.88 -0.91 18.31
N GLY A 151 10.21 -1.78 19.03
CA GLY A 151 10.73 -2.37 20.26
C GLY A 151 9.78 -3.41 20.83
N SER A 152 10.06 -3.85 22.06
CA SER A 152 9.26 -4.84 22.76
C SER A 152 9.11 -4.45 24.23
N SER A 153 7.89 -4.14 24.65
CA SER A 153 7.53 -4.03 26.06
C SER A 153 6.04 -4.23 26.26
N THR A 154 5.65 -5.01 27.27
CA THR A 154 4.24 -5.18 27.65
C THR A 154 3.70 -4.01 28.46
N VAL A 155 4.57 -3.08 28.89
CA VAL A 155 4.24 -1.85 29.61
C VAL A 155 5.01 -0.69 29.00
N LEU A 156 4.30 0.32 28.52
CA LEU A 156 4.88 1.50 27.89
C LEU A 156 4.81 2.68 28.85
N GLY A 157 5.98 3.15 29.31
CA GLY A 157 6.10 4.29 30.21
C GLY A 157 6.39 5.59 29.46
N CYS A 158 5.55 6.61 29.68
CA CYS A 158 5.79 7.96 29.20
C CYS A 158 6.99 8.56 29.94
N ARG A 159 8.04 8.94 29.19
CA ARG A 159 9.28 9.49 29.77
C ARG A 159 9.15 10.90 30.34
N TYR A 160 7.99 11.54 30.20
CA TYR A 160 7.79 12.88 30.76
C TYR A 160 7.50 12.84 32.27
N HIS A 161 6.51 12.05 32.70
CA HIS A 161 6.07 11.99 34.11
C HIS A 161 5.80 10.57 34.61
N GLY A 162 6.28 9.54 33.89
CA GLY A 162 6.19 8.15 34.32
C GLY A 162 4.79 7.51 34.25
N TRP A 163 3.79 8.19 33.65
CA TRP A 163 2.50 7.55 33.35
C TRP A 163 2.72 6.35 32.45
N SER A 164 2.26 5.18 32.88
CA SER A 164 2.55 3.91 32.21
C SER A 164 1.27 3.19 31.80
N TYR A 165 1.29 2.60 30.62
CA TYR A 165 0.16 1.94 29.99
C TYR A 165 0.48 0.48 29.68
N ASP A 166 -0.49 -0.42 29.84
CA ASP A 166 -0.33 -1.81 29.39
C ASP A 166 -0.64 -1.96 27.88
N SER A 167 -0.48 -3.17 27.35
CA SER A 167 -0.79 -3.48 25.94
C SER A 167 -2.28 -3.39 25.58
N LEU A 168 -3.17 -3.22 26.56
CA LEU A 168 -4.60 -2.93 26.35
C LEU A 168 -4.87 -1.41 26.34
N GLY A 169 -3.82 -0.59 26.49
CA GLY A 169 -3.91 0.87 26.58
C GLY A 169 -4.43 1.37 27.92
N ARG A 170 -4.57 0.52 28.93
CA ARG A 170 -5.06 0.93 30.25
C ARG A 170 -3.95 1.63 31.01
N LEU A 171 -4.29 2.71 31.70
CA LEU A 171 -3.35 3.39 32.61
C LEU A 171 -3.11 2.52 33.84
N ILE A 172 -1.91 1.97 33.98
CA ILE A 172 -1.56 1.08 35.10
C ILE A 172 -0.79 1.80 36.20
N LYS A 173 -0.02 2.83 35.86
CA LYS A 173 0.76 3.63 36.81
C LYS A 173 0.61 5.11 36.49
N ALA A 174 0.31 5.92 37.49
CA ALA A 174 0.24 7.37 37.40
C ALA A 174 0.91 7.97 38.65
N PRO A 175 2.24 8.16 38.63
CA PRO A 175 2.97 8.70 39.78
C PRO A 175 2.32 9.98 40.30
N HIS A 176 2.19 10.11 41.62
CA HIS A 176 1.53 11.22 42.33
C HIS A 176 0.00 11.32 42.17
N PHE A 177 -0.65 10.45 41.39
CA PHE A 177 -2.11 10.39 41.26
C PHE A 177 -2.75 9.22 42.02
N ASP A 178 -1.96 8.23 42.44
CA ASP A 178 -2.46 7.10 43.23
C ASP A 178 -3.03 7.61 44.58
N GLY A 179 -4.28 7.26 44.88
CA GLY A 179 -4.97 7.70 46.09
C GLY A 179 -5.56 9.11 46.05
N VAL A 180 -5.40 9.86 44.95
CA VAL A 180 -6.00 11.18 44.85
C VAL A 180 -7.52 11.08 44.66
N VAL A 181 -8.26 11.74 45.54
CA VAL A 181 -9.73 11.77 45.51
C VAL A 181 -10.23 12.27 44.16
N GLY A 182 -11.08 11.46 43.51
CA GLY A 182 -11.69 11.79 42.22
C GLY A 182 -10.88 11.37 40.99
N PHE A 183 -9.62 10.95 41.15
CA PHE A 183 -8.82 10.44 40.04
C PHE A 183 -9.17 8.97 39.75
N ASP A 184 -9.66 8.71 38.54
CA ASP A 184 -10.00 7.37 38.06
C ASP A 184 -9.05 6.96 36.93
N ARG A 185 -8.20 5.96 37.18
CA ARG A 185 -7.26 5.43 36.16
C ARG A 185 -7.99 4.85 34.96
N ALA A 186 -9.16 4.22 35.14
CA ALA A 186 -9.93 3.62 34.05
C ALA A 186 -10.38 4.68 33.02
N GLN A 187 -10.49 5.94 33.44
CA GLN A 187 -10.84 7.07 32.58
C GLN A 187 -9.66 7.65 31.81
N ASN A 188 -8.43 7.25 32.12
CA ASN A 188 -7.21 7.88 31.60
C ASN A 188 -6.34 6.93 30.76
N GLY A 189 -6.91 5.84 30.23
CA GLY A 189 -6.26 4.99 29.24
C GLY A 189 -6.02 5.67 27.89
N LEU A 190 -5.13 5.11 27.07
CA LEU A 190 -4.78 5.63 25.76
C LEU A 190 -6.00 5.75 24.83
N PHE A 191 -5.90 6.68 23.88
CA PHE A 191 -6.90 6.78 22.83
C PHE A 191 -6.68 5.67 21.82
N ALA A 192 -7.56 4.65 21.86
CA ALA A 192 -7.54 3.55 20.91
C ALA A 192 -7.76 4.05 19.47
N VAL A 193 -7.10 3.38 18.54
CA VAL A 193 -7.32 3.53 17.10
C VAL A 193 -7.97 2.22 16.65
N HIS A 194 -9.01 2.30 15.83
CA HIS A 194 -9.68 1.09 15.35
C HIS A 194 -8.68 0.24 14.60
N THR A 195 -8.63 -1.04 14.94
CA THR A 195 -7.62 -1.97 14.41
C THR A 195 -8.31 -3.23 13.94
N PHE A 196 -7.95 -3.69 12.75
CA PHE A 196 -8.42 -4.94 12.18
C PHE A 196 -7.23 -5.72 11.61
N THR A 197 -7.16 -7.01 11.89
CA THR A 197 -6.16 -7.91 11.28
C THR A 197 -6.90 -8.89 10.39
N SER A 198 -6.56 -8.92 9.09
CA SER A 198 -7.17 -9.86 8.14
C SER A 198 -6.77 -11.30 8.47
N ARG A 199 -7.50 -12.27 7.90
CA ARG A 199 -7.15 -13.70 8.02
C ARG A 199 -5.74 -14.01 7.48
N THR A 200 -5.31 -13.24 6.48
CA THR A 200 -3.97 -13.33 5.90
C THR A 200 -2.90 -12.58 6.66
N GLY A 201 -3.26 -11.79 7.68
CA GLY A 201 -2.31 -11.11 8.56
C GLY A 201 -2.07 -9.64 8.26
N PHE A 202 -2.72 -9.05 7.26
CA PHE A 202 -2.62 -7.60 7.01
C PHE A 202 -3.31 -6.80 8.11
N VAL A 203 -2.65 -5.76 8.58
CA VAL A 203 -3.09 -4.93 9.71
C VAL A 203 -3.58 -3.59 9.19
N PHE A 204 -4.86 -3.33 9.43
CA PHE A 204 -5.57 -2.13 9.05
C PHE A 204 -5.86 -1.26 10.27
N VAL A 205 -5.79 0.05 10.09
CA VAL A 205 -6.20 1.03 11.10
C VAL A 205 -7.22 2.02 10.56
N ASN A 206 -8.11 2.51 11.41
CA ASN A 206 -9.00 3.62 11.11
C ASN A 206 -8.96 4.62 12.28
N LEU A 207 -8.66 5.87 11.98
CA LEU A 207 -8.42 6.93 12.97
C LEU A 207 -9.71 7.61 13.43
N GLU A 208 -10.86 7.25 12.88
CA GLU A 208 -12.13 7.88 13.24
C GLU A 208 -12.44 7.68 14.73
N ALA A 209 -12.79 8.75 15.43
CA ALA A 209 -13.04 8.72 16.86
C ALA A 209 -14.34 7.98 17.22
N GLN A 210 -15.30 7.97 16.29
CA GLN A 210 -16.57 7.25 16.41
C GLN A 210 -16.41 5.78 16.02
N ALA A 211 -17.36 4.94 16.43
CA ALA A 211 -17.33 3.53 16.06
C ALA A 211 -17.47 3.37 14.53
N VAL A 212 -16.58 2.57 13.95
CA VAL A 212 -16.62 2.22 12.53
C VAL A 212 -16.89 0.73 12.38
N GLY A 213 -17.55 0.36 11.28
CA GLY A 213 -17.70 -1.05 10.92
C GLY A 213 -16.35 -1.70 10.57
N ILE A 214 -16.33 -3.03 10.58
CA ILE A 214 -15.19 -3.83 10.08
C ILE A 214 -14.93 -3.41 8.62
N PRO A 215 -13.67 -3.32 8.16
CA PRO A 215 -13.39 -3.00 6.76
C PRO A 215 -14.12 -4.00 5.84
N PRO A 216 -14.86 -3.52 4.83
CA PRO A 216 -15.54 -4.40 3.89
C PRO A 216 -14.49 -5.16 3.06
N GLU A 217 -14.53 -6.50 3.08
CA GLU A 217 -13.86 -7.50 2.21
C GLU A 217 -12.57 -7.06 1.47
N MET A 218 -11.71 -6.24 2.09
CA MET A 218 -10.38 -5.84 1.56
C MET A 218 -9.37 -7.00 1.59
N GLY A 219 -9.77 -8.17 2.11
CA GLY A 219 -8.94 -9.34 2.32
C GLY A 219 -9.02 -10.39 1.22
N ASP A 220 -10.11 -10.46 0.46
CA ASP A 220 -10.37 -11.58 -0.46
C ASP A 220 -9.39 -11.59 -1.65
N GLY A 221 -8.92 -10.40 -2.09
CA GLY A 221 -7.83 -10.29 -3.05
C GLY A 221 -6.44 -10.59 -2.45
N LEU A 222 -6.30 -10.46 -1.12
CA LEU A 222 -5.06 -10.68 -0.40
C LEU A 222 -4.87 -12.13 0.05
N ASP A 223 -5.84 -13.02 -0.20
CA ASP A 223 -5.84 -14.43 0.24
C ASP A 223 -4.62 -15.23 -0.27
N GLY A 224 -3.99 -14.80 -1.36
CA GLY A 224 -2.73 -15.37 -1.82
C GLY A 224 -1.50 -14.95 -1.01
N PHE A 225 -1.57 -13.85 -0.26
CA PHE A 225 -0.47 -13.27 0.53
C PHE A 225 -0.58 -13.68 2.01
N GLY A 226 0.55 -13.73 2.73
CA GLY A 226 0.56 -13.83 4.20
C GLY A 226 0.48 -15.23 4.82
N GLY A 227 -0.17 -16.20 4.18
CA GLY A 227 -0.18 -17.60 4.63
C GLY A 227 1.24 -18.19 4.69
N LYS A 228 1.73 -18.54 5.89
CA LYS A 228 3.11 -19.03 6.14
C LYS A 228 4.21 -18.06 5.64
N SER A 229 3.99 -16.74 5.77
CA SER A 229 5.01 -15.74 5.47
C SER A 229 5.82 -15.35 6.71
N ARG A 230 7.08 -14.96 6.52
CA ARG A 230 7.97 -14.36 7.51
C ARG A 230 8.39 -12.98 7.01
N TRP A 231 8.41 -11.99 7.91
CA TRP A 231 9.00 -10.69 7.59
C TRP A 231 10.53 -10.80 7.57
N LEU A 232 11.15 -10.33 6.48
CA LEU A 232 12.58 -10.49 6.22
C LEU A 232 13.36 -9.19 6.48
N GLY A 233 12.68 -8.05 6.40
CA GLY A 233 13.27 -6.74 6.65
C GLY A 233 12.49 -5.66 5.94
N GLY A 234 12.90 -4.41 6.15
CA GLY A 234 12.24 -3.28 5.52
C GLY A 234 13.03 -1.99 5.68
N ARG A 235 12.70 -1.01 4.84
CA ARG A 235 13.33 0.31 4.79
C ARG A 235 12.26 1.38 4.61
N VAL A 236 12.55 2.55 5.16
CA VAL A 236 11.83 3.79 4.90
C VAL A 236 12.75 4.71 4.11
N VAL A 237 12.23 5.28 3.02
CA VAL A 237 12.85 6.35 2.24
C VAL A 237 11.85 7.50 2.21
N GLU A 238 12.29 8.73 2.46
CA GLU A 238 11.43 9.91 2.32
C GLU A 238 11.80 10.64 1.05
N GLY A 239 10.78 11.19 0.38
CA GLY A 239 10.99 12.04 -0.77
C GLY A 239 10.04 13.23 -0.82
N ARG A 240 10.50 14.32 -1.40
CA ARG A 240 9.74 15.53 -1.70
C ARG A 240 8.86 15.29 -2.92
N VAL A 241 7.80 14.53 -2.71
CA VAL A 241 6.78 14.21 -3.70
C VAL A 241 5.42 14.12 -3.01
N ASN A 242 4.35 14.56 -3.68
CA ASN A 242 2.99 14.42 -3.15
C ASN A 242 2.57 12.94 -3.13
N TRP A 243 1.90 12.51 -2.06
CA TRP A 243 1.53 11.11 -1.84
C TRP A 243 0.64 10.51 -2.96
N LYS A 244 -0.13 11.35 -3.66
CA LYS A 244 -0.96 10.91 -4.80
C LYS A 244 -0.13 10.42 -5.98
N MET A 245 1.16 10.75 -6.02
CA MET A 245 2.12 10.18 -6.98
C MET A 245 2.73 8.86 -6.50
N GLY A 246 2.28 8.29 -5.37
CA GLY A 246 2.79 7.01 -4.87
C GLY A 246 2.65 5.84 -5.87
N GLY A 247 1.58 5.84 -6.68
CA GLY A 247 1.42 4.87 -7.78
C GLY A 247 2.44 5.03 -8.93
N ARG A 248 3.13 6.17 -9.02
CA ARG A 248 4.29 6.35 -9.93
C ARG A 248 5.51 5.63 -9.36
N VAL A 249 5.86 5.86 -8.09
CA VAL A 249 6.95 5.14 -7.40
C VAL A 249 6.73 3.62 -7.47
N SER A 250 5.51 3.17 -7.21
CA SER A 250 5.17 1.73 -7.30
C SER A 250 5.35 1.12 -8.69
N ARG A 251 5.21 1.90 -9.78
CA ARG A 251 5.39 1.40 -11.16
C ARG A 251 6.82 1.50 -11.65
N LEU A 252 7.62 2.38 -11.06
CA LEU A 252 9.06 2.47 -11.30
C LEU A 252 9.83 1.32 -10.63
N MET A 253 9.26 0.74 -9.57
CA MET A 253 9.72 -0.52 -8.98
C MET A 253 9.53 -1.68 -9.96
N ASP A 254 10.63 -2.28 -10.42
CA ASP A 254 10.58 -3.44 -11.31
C ASP A 254 10.64 -4.74 -10.51
N SER A 255 9.44 -5.25 -10.17
CA SER A 255 9.28 -6.53 -9.48
C SER A 255 9.91 -7.73 -10.20
N GLU A 256 10.18 -7.64 -11.51
CA GLU A 256 10.84 -8.72 -12.26
C GLU A 256 12.36 -8.71 -12.12
N ARG A 257 12.96 -7.56 -11.79
CA ARG A 257 14.40 -7.42 -11.58
C ARG A 257 14.82 -7.86 -10.19
N ILE A 258 14.01 -7.57 -9.18
CA ILE A 258 14.26 -7.94 -7.78
C ILE A 258 14.49 -9.44 -7.66
N GLY A 259 15.64 -9.85 -7.11
CA GLY A 259 15.97 -11.26 -6.85
C GLY A 259 16.61 -12.01 -8.02
N ARG A 260 17.00 -11.33 -9.12
CA ARG A 260 17.76 -11.95 -10.23
C ARG A 260 19.29 -11.90 -10.04
N GLY A 261 19.79 -11.04 -9.14
CA GLY A 261 21.24 -10.84 -8.93
C GLY A 261 21.94 -11.90 -8.09
N GLY A 262 21.20 -12.78 -7.41
CA GLY A 262 21.76 -13.94 -6.71
C GLY A 262 22.17 -15.03 -7.71
N SER A 263 23.33 -15.67 -7.46
CA SER A 263 23.91 -16.76 -8.26
C SER A 263 22.88 -17.57 -9.04
N GLN A 264 23.11 -17.68 -10.34
CA GLN A 264 22.33 -18.38 -11.36
C GLN A 264 22.26 -19.90 -11.14
N ARG A 265 22.05 -20.36 -9.91
CA ARG A 265 21.36 -21.61 -9.63
C ARG A 265 19.88 -21.28 -9.61
N ARG A 266 19.23 -21.43 -10.77
CA ARG A 266 17.79 -21.72 -10.78
C ARG A 266 17.59 -22.89 -9.83
N ASN A 267 17.16 -22.59 -8.61
CA ASN A 267 17.01 -23.59 -7.58
C ASN A 267 16.06 -24.64 -8.17
N LEU A 268 16.50 -25.89 -8.32
CA LEU A 268 15.72 -26.95 -8.98
C LEU A 268 14.32 -27.01 -8.38
N LEU A 269 14.18 -26.70 -7.09
CA LEU A 269 12.91 -26.52 -6.39
C LEU A 269 12.03 -25.39 -6.97
N SER A 270 12.56 -24.19 -7.24
CA SER A 270 11.78 -23.08 -7.81
C SER A 270 11.28 -23.43 -9.23
N TRP A 271 12.15 -24.01 -10.05
CA TRP A 271 11.76 -24.48 -11.39
C TRP A 271 10.74 -25.62 -11.33
N LEU A 272 10.97 -26.64 -10.48
CA LEU A 272 10.07 -27.78 -10.32
C LEU A 272 8.71 -27.37 -9.75
N MET A 273 8.67 -26.39 -8.85
CA MET A 273 7.43 -25.86 -8.29
C MET A 273 6.69 -24.95 -9.28
N HIS A 274 7.40 -24.19 -10.13
CA HIS A 274 6.78 -23.54 -11.30
C HIS A 274 6.16 -24.57 -12.26
N ALA A 275 6.88 -25.66 -12.55
CA ALA A 275 6.38 -26.74 -13.40
C ALA A 275 5.20 -27.50 -12.78
N LEU A 276 5.10 -27.53 -11.44
CA LEU A 276 4.00 -28.14 -10.68
C LEU A 276 2.85 -27.16 -10.37
N GLY A 277 2.89 -25.91 -10.84
CA GLY A 277 1.85 -24.90 -10.55
C GLY A 277 1.77 -24.47 -9.08
N LEU A 278 2.83 -24.71 -8.31
CA LEU A 278 2.97 -24.33 -6.90
C LEU A 278 3.72 -22.99 -6.74
N SER A 279 4.25 -22.45 -7.83
CA SER A 279 4.67 -21.05 -7.91
C SER A 279 3.45 -20.16 -8.01
N ARG A 280 3.58 -18.96 -7.46
CA ARG A 280 2.47 -18.04 -7.31
C ARG A 280 2.19 -17.30 -8.63
N GLU A 281 1.52 -17.97 -9.55
CA GLU A 281 1.00 -17.38 -10.78
C GLU A 281 -0.32 -16.66 -10.49
N GLY A 282 -0.26 -15.36 -10.24
CA GLY A 282 -1.45 -14.52 -10.09
C GLY A 282 -1.10 -13.07 -9.74
N ARG A 283 -1.67 -12.11 -10.48
CA ARG A 283 -1.58 -10.62 -10.39
C ARG A 283 -0.26 -10.06 -9.84
N GLY A 284 0.52 -9.39 -10.71
CA GLY A 284 1.83 -8.84 -10.36
C GLY A 284 1.83 -7.92 -9.13
N SER A 285 0.74 -7.17 -8.92
CA SER A 285 0.51 -6.31 -7.76
C SER A 285 -0.97 -6.21 -7.38
N ILE A 286 -1.24 -5.80 -6.15
CA ILE A 286 -2.57 -5.45 -5.64
C ILE A 286 -2.51 -4.09 -4.96
N ASP A 287 -3.42 -3.22 -5.32
CA ASP A 287 -3.58 -1.92 -4.69
C ASP A 287 -4.59 -1.99 -3.54
N VAL A 288 -4.16 -1.50 -2.39
CA VAL A 288 -4.95 -1.34 -1.17
C VAL A 288 -5.05 0.16 -0.91
N PHE A 289 -6.14 0.74 -1.38
CA PHE A 289 -6.43 2.17 -1.27
C PHE A 289 -6.32 2.65 0.19
N PRO A 290 -5.76 3.85 0.46
CA PRO A 290 -5.31 4.85 -0.52
C PRO A 290 -3.81 4.82 -0.85
N PHE A 291 -2.97 4.09 -0.11
CA PHE A 291 -1.52 4.26 -0.23
C PHE A 291 -0.69 2.99 -0.10
N THR A 292 -1.32 1.82 -0.06
CA THR A 292 -0.59 0.56 0.13
C THR A 292 -0.68 -0.26 -1.14
N THR A 293 0.44 -0.81 -1.57
CA THR A 293 0.50 -1.76 -2.69
C THR A 293 1.23 -3.01 -2.23
N VAL A 294 0.80 -4.16 -2.73
CA VAL A 294 1.36 -5.47 -2.40
C VAL A 294 1.84 -6.11 -3.69
N HIS A 295 3.12 -6.49 -3.74
CA HIS A 295 3.79 -6.94 -4.95
C HIS A 295 4.34 -8.34 -4.77
N VAL A 296 4.16 -9.19 -5.79
CA VAL A 296 4.82 -10.50 -5.86
C VAL A 296 6.12 -10.34 -6.63
N VAL A 297 7.23 -10.86 -6.09
CA VAL A 297 8.49 -10.92 -6.83
C VAL A 297 8.47 -12.15 -7.74
N LYS A 298 8.25 -11.94 -9.04
CA LYS A 298 8.02 -13.03 -10.00
C LYS A 298 9.17 -14.05 -10.02
N GLY A 299 8.85 -15.33 -10.07
CA GLY A 299 9.85 -16.41 -10.10
C GLY A 299 10.50 -16.72 -8.74
N THR A 300 10.05 -16.08 -7.67
CA THR A 300 10.57 -16.27 -6.30
C THR A 300 9.45 -16.58 -5.30
N PHE A 301 9.82 -16.85 -4.05
CA PHE A 301 8.90 -16.97 -2.92
C PHE A 301 8.76 -15.66 -2.12
N TYR A 302 9.26 -14.56 -2.67
CA TYR A 302 9.24 -13.26 -2.02
C TYR A 302 8.07 -12.41 -2.49
N TRP A 303 7.61 -11.56 -1.59
CA TRP A 303 6.65 -10.51 -1.87
C TRP A 303 6.96 -9.33 -0.97
N TYR A 304 6.56 -8.12 -1.36
CA TYR A 304 6.78 -6.94 -0.53
C TYR A 304 5.54 -6.05 -0.50
N THR A 305 5.45 -5.24 0.54
CA THR A 305 4.48 -4.15 0.62
C THR A 305 5.20 -2.84 0.43
N LEU A 306 4.64 -1.94 -0.38
CA LEU A 306 5.05 -0.54 -0.45
C LEU A 306 3.92 0.34 0.10
N VAL A 307 4.19 1.05 1.19
CA VAL A 307 3.25 1.92 1.90
C VAL A 307 3.71 3.37 1.75
N CYS A 308 2.90 4.22 1.11
CA CYS A 308 3.23 5.61 0.75
C CYS A 308 2.51 6.60 1.69
N VAL A 309 3.06 6.82 2.87
CA VAL A 309 2.42 7.64 3.91
C VAL A 309 2.75 9.12 3.71
N PRO A 310 1.76 10.02 3.56
CA PRO A 310 2.06 11.45 3.47
C PRO A 310 2.63 11.98 4.80
N VAL A 311 3.70 12.76 4.67
CA VAL A 311 4.32 13.52 5.76
C VAL A 311 3.80 14.96 5.74
N SER A 312 3.71 15.56 4.55
CA SER A 312 3.12 16.88 4.31
C SER A 312 2.45 16.94 2.93
N ALA A 313 1.97 18.11 2.53
CA ALA A 313 1.46 18.35 1.17
C ALA A 313 2.50 18.02 0.08
N GLN A 314 3.80 18.11 0.38
CA GLN A 314 4.88 17.96 -0.60
C GLN A 314 5.89 16.87 -0.24
N TRP A 315 5.67 16.13 0.84
CA TRP A 315 6.60 15.10 1.32
C TRP A 315 5.85 13.81 1.62
N THR A 316 6.43 12.69 1.19
CA THR A 316 5.88 11.35 1.38
C THR A 316 6.97 10.42 1.91
N SER A 317 6.59 9.60 2.89
CA SER A 317 7.40 8.51 3.42
C SER A 317 7.02 7.21 2.71
N PHE A 318 7.99 6.58 2.07
CA PHE A 318 7.85 5.33 1.35
C PHE A 318 8.45 4.21 2.17
N ARG A 319 7.61 3.29 2.60
CA ARG A 319 8.02 2.14 3.40
C ARG A 319 7.90 0.86 2.58
N LEU A 320 9.02 0.18 2.40
CA LEU A 320 9.08 -1.16 1.82
C LEU A 320 9.32 -2.18 2.93
N ASP A 321 8.50 -3.22 3.00
CA ASP A 321 8.73 -4.39 3.84
C ASP A 321 8.73 -5.64 2.96
N LEU A 322 9.81 -6.43 3.00
CA LEU A 322 9.96 -7.68 2.27
C LEU A 322 9.54 -8.87 3.15
N TYR A 323 8.89 -9.83 2.52
CA TYR A 323 8.42 -11.06 3.12
C TYR A 323 8.80 -12.25 2.26
N GLY A 324 8.96 -13.41 2.88
CA GLY A 324 9.18 -14.68 2.18
C GLY A 324 8.56 -15.85 2.90
N SER A 325 8.53 -17.00 2.25
CA SER A 325 8.08 -18.24 2.88
C SER A 325 9.02 -18.66 4.04
N VAL A 326 8.48 -19.34 5.05
CA VAL A 326 9.26 -19.84 6.22
C VAL A 326 10.44 -20.73 5.79
N ASN A 327 10.35 -21.37 4.62
CA ASN A 327 11.34 -22.34 4.13
C ASN A 327 12.44 -21.72 3.24
N VAL A 328 12.52 -20.40 3.14
CA VAL A 328 13.50 -19.72 2.26
C VAL A 328 14.84 -19.52 2.99
N ASP A 329 15.94 -19.81 2.29
CA ASP A 329 17.31 -19.71 2.79
C ASP A 329 17.71 -18.25 3.12
N SER A 330 18.46 -18.03 4.19
CA SER A 330 18.66 -16.67 4.74
C SER A 330 19.55 -15.77 3.86
N THR A 331 20.52 -16.35 3.16
CA THR A 331 21.53 -15.59 2.42
C THR A 331 20.97 -14.91 1.17
N ASP A 332 20.03 -15.55 0.47
CA ASP A 332 19.37 -14.97 -0.71
C ASP A 332 18.37 -13.86 -0.32
N SER A 333 17.89 -13.86 0.92
CA SER A 333 16.89 -12.89 1.38
C SER A 333 17.46 -11.50 1.62
N GLU A 334 18.71 -11.41 2.07
CA GLU A 334 19.37 -10.15 2.41
C GLU A 334 19.77 -9.38 1.14
N SER A 335 20.31 -10.08 0.13
CA SER A 335 20.60 -9.49 -1.18
C SER A 335 19.34 -9.04 -1.90
N THR A 336 18.27 -9.84 -1.86
CA THR A 336 16.96 -9.48 -2.44
C THR A 336 16.37 -8.24 -1.76
N LEU A 337 16.47 -8.15 -0.42
CA LEU A 337 16.03 -6.98 0.32
C LEU A 337 16.84 -5.74 -0.08
N GLN A 338 18.17 -5.85 -0.17
CA GLN A 338 19.01 -4.73 -0.55
C GLN A 338 18.69 -4.24 -1.98
N GLU A 339 18.50 -5.15 -2.94
CA GLU A 339 18.11 -4.80 -4.31
C GLU A 339 16.75 -4.07 -4.34
N ALA A 340 15.77 -4.55 -3.56
CA ALA A 340 14.48 -3.88 -3.44
C ALA A 340 14.59 -2.48 -2.82
N ILE A 341 15.49 -2.29 -1.85
CA ILE A 341 15.78 -0.99 -1.24
C ILE A 341 16.43 -0.04 -2.24
N ASP A 342 17.41 -0.51 -3.02
CA ASP A 342 18.12 0.32 -4.00
C ASP A 342 17.18 0.76 -5.14
N GLN A 343 16.28 -0.14 -5.57
CA GLN A 343 15.22 0.20 -6.52
C GLN A 343 14.23 1.22 -5.93
N LEU A 344 13.84 1.08 -4.67
CA LEU A 344 12.97 2.06 -4.01
C LEU A 344 13.61 3.45 -3.99
N GLN A 345 14.88 3.55 -3.60
CA GLN A 345 15.58 4.84 -3.59
C GLN A 345 15.59 5.46 -4.99
N THR A 346 15.99 4.68 -6.01
CA THR A 346 16.01 5.14 -7.41
C THR A 346 14.63 5.61 -7.89
N ALA A 347 13.57 4.88 -7.53
CA ALA A 347 12.21 5.22 -7.90
C ALA A 347 11.72 6.51 -7.21
N VAL A 348 12.09 6.72 -5.94
CA VAL A 348 11.79 7.97 -5.21
C VAL A 348 12.52 9.15 -5.84
N ASP A 349 13.83 9.03 -6.12
CA ASP A 349 14.63 10.09 -6.73
C ASP A 349 14.05 10.51 -8.10
N ALA A 350 13.65 9.53 -8.92
CA ALA A 350 13.01 9.79 -10.21
C ALA A 350 11.63 10.47 -10.07
N ALA A 351 10.84 10.08 -9.05
CA ALA A 351 9.55 10.71 -8.79
C ALA A 351 9.70 12.15 -8.27
N GLU A 352 10.74 12.46 -7.50
CA GLU A 352 11.06 13.83 -7.09
C GLU A 352 11.42 14.72 -8.30
N GLU A 353 12.21 14.19 -9.24
CA GLU A 353 12.55 14.87 -10.49
C GLU A 353 11.29 15.23 -11.29
N GLU A 354 10.37 14.27 -11.47
CA GLU A 354 9.08 14.49 -12.13
C GLU A 354 8.19 15.48 -11.35
N TYR A 355 8.30 15.51 -10.03
CA TYR A 355 7.50 16.37 -9.17
C TYR A 355 8.03 17.82 -9.06
N ARG A 356 9.31 18.04 -9.35
CA ARG A 356 9.95 19.36 -9.20
C ARG A 356 9.21 20.51 -9.90
N PRO A 357 8.71 20.37 -11.15
CA PRO A 357 8.02 21.46 -11.84
C PRO A 357 6.77 21.97 -11.12
N TYR A 358 6.05 21.12 -10.37
CA TYR A 358 4.87 21.54 -9.61
C TYR A 358 5.21 22.53 -8.49
N ILE A 359 6.44 22.46 -7.97
CA ILE A 359 6.91 23.31 -6.88
C ILE A 359 7.54 24.59 -7.44
N GLU A 360 8.32 24.47 -8.51
CA GLU A 360 9.17 25.56 -9.01
C GLU A 360 8.43 26.53 -9.94
N ASP A 361 7.38 26.08 -10.63
CA ASP A 361 6.59 26.95 -11.50
C ASP A 361 5.12 26.98 -11.04
N ALA A 362 4.74 28.07 -10.36
CA ALA A 362 3.37 28.32 -9.90
C ALA A 362 2.32 28.41 -11.05
N ARG A 363 2.76 28.43 -12.32
CA ARG A 363 1.89 28.39 -13.50
C ARG A 363 1.87 27.03 -14.19
N TYR A 364 2.69 26.07 -13.74
CA TYR A 364 2.76 24.74 -14.32
C TYR A 364 1.64 23.86 -13.78
N TYR A 365 0.46 24.04 -14.36
CA TYR A 365 -0.51 22.97 -14.47
C TYR A 365 -0.15 22.19 -15.74
N PRO A 366 0.39 20.96 -15.65
CA PRO A 366 0.59 20.17 -16.84
C PRO A 366 -0.80 19.85 -17.42
N ALA A 367 -1.17 20.56 -18.48
CA ALA A 367 -2.34 20.27 -19.31
C ALA A 367 -2.30 18.86 -19.97
N ASN A 368 -1.26 18.06 -19.66
CA ASN A 368 -0.92 16.79 -20.30
C ASN A 368 -0.64 15.65 -19.30
N ILE A 369 -1.27 15.59 -18.12
CA ILE A 369 -1.37 14.30 -17.41
C ILE A 369 -2.51 13.48 -18.04
N VAL A 370 -2.30 13.12 -19.30
CA VAL A 370 -2.74 11.81 -19.77
C VAL A 370 -1.75 10.83 -19.16
N MET A 371 -2.23 9.77 -18.52
CA MET A 371 -1.43 8.61 -18.17
C MET A 371 -0.53 8.21 -19.34
N ILE A 372 0.75 8.59 -19.30
CA ILE A 372 1.75 8.13 -20.25
C ILE A 372 2.04 6.67 -19.90
N MET A 373 1.31 5.78 -20.57
CA MET A 373 1.66 4.38 -20.71
C MET A 373 3.03 4.30 -21.42
N ILE A 374 4.07 3.88 -20.70
CA ILE A 374 5.36 3.58 -21.30
C ILE A 374 5.18 2.33 -22.17
N LYS A 375 5.12 2.53 -23.49
CA LYS A 375 5.41 1.47 -24.47
C LYS A 375 6.93 1.31 -24.54
N ALA A 376 7.45 0.28 -23.90
CA ALA A 376 8.73 -0.31 -24.28
C ALA A 376 8.54 -1.05 -25.62
N ASP A 377 9.12 -0.51 -26.69
CA ASP A 377 10.14 -1.20 -27.52
C ASP A 377 10.33 -0.51 -28.88
N MET A 378 11.60 -0.40 -29.26
CA MET A 378 12.04 0.12 -30.55
C MET A 378 12.08 -0.94 -31.65
N CYS A 379 11.91 -0.45 -32.88
CA CYS A 379 12.52 -0.90 -34.14
C CYS A 379 11.68 -1.73 -35.13
N SER A 380 11.40 -1.04 -36.26
CA SER A 380 11.53 -1.47 -37.65
C SER A 380 10.30 -1.92 -38.46
N THR A 381 10.19 -1.24 -39.61
CA THR A 381 9.59 -1.61 -40.90
C THR A 381 8.07 -1.41 -41.14
N SER A 382 7.85 -0.61 -42.18
CA SER A 382 6.66 -0.28 -42.96
C SER A 382 5.64 -1.41 -43.19
N SER A 383 4.35 -1.13 -43.04
CA SER A 383 3.40 -0.83 -44.13
C SER A 383 1.94 -1.02 -43.69
N SER A 384 1.09 -0.20 -44.31
CA SER A 384 -0.38 -0.10 -44.24
C SER A 384 -1.19 -1.31 -43.75
N ALA A 385 -2.05 -1.07 -42.75
CA ALA A 385 -3.49 -1.39 -42.79
C ALA A 385 -4.18 -0.84 -41.54
N CYS A 386 -5.26 -0.09 -41.75
CA CYS A 386 -6.16 0.43 -40.71
C CYS A 386 -7.24 -0.63 -40.38
N ALA A 387 -7.81 -0.53 -39.16
CA ALA A 387 -8.79 -1.42 -38.50
C ALA A 387 -8.16 -2.67 -37.84
N THR A 388 -8.24 -2.89 -36.52
CA THR A 388 -9.32 -2.59 -35.57
C THR A 388 -8.68 -2.33 -34.20
N ALA A 389 -8.84 -1.12 -33.65
CA ALA A 389 -8.28 -0.77 -32.35
C ALA A 389 -9.17 -1.36 -31.24
N THR A 390 -8.73 -2.45 -30.65
CA THR A 390 -9.18 -2.86 -29.31
C THR A 390 -8.83 -1.73 -28.34
N GLN A 391 -9.81 -1.28 -27.56
CA GLN A 391 -9.65 -0.17 -26.63
C GLN A 391 -8.54 -0.47 -25.60
N PRO A 392 -7.76 0.54 -25.18
CA PRO A 392 -6.83 0.38 -24.06
C PRO A 392 -7.61 0.25 -22.74
N ASP A 393 -7.19 -0.70 -21.91
CA ASP A 393 -7.84 -1.03 -20.63
C ASP A 393 -7.92 0.17 -19.67
N ALA A 394 -9.09 0.32 -19.03
CA ALA A 394 -9.57 1.52 -18.33
C ALA A 394 -9.13 1.66 -16.85
N GLU A 395 -8.16 0.87 -16.37
CA GLU A 395 -7.94 0.71 -14.92
C GLU A 395 -7.15 1.86 -14.25
N ASP A 396 -6.39 2.66 -14.99
CA ASP A 396 -5.43 3.62 -14.43
C ASP A 396 -6.03 5.05 -14.20
N ALA A 397 -7.24 5.32 -14.71
CA ALA A 397 -7.93 6.61 -14.55
C ALA A 397 -8.72 6.77 -13.24
N ASP A 398 -8.76 5.73 -12.39
CA ASP A 398 -9.68 5.65 -11.24
C ASP A 398 -9.13 6.31 -9.96
N PHE A 399 -7.81 6.26 -9.71
CA PHE A 399 -7.27 6.66 -8.39
C PHE A 399 -7.41 8.18 -8.06
N PRO A 400 -6.90 9.13 -8.87
CA PRO A 400 -7.09 10.55 -8.56
C PRO A 400 -8.56 10.95 -8.51
N GLN A 401 -9.40 10.31 -9.33
CA GLN A 401 -10.83 10.55 -9.38
C GLN A 401 -11.55 10.03 -8.12
N ALA A 402 -11.15 8.87 -7.60
CA ALA A 402 -11.64 8.33 -6.33
C ALA A 402 -11.29 9.26 -5.16
N VAL A 403 -10.05 9.75 -5.10
CA VAL A 403 -9.64 10.75 -4.09
C VAL A 403 -10.49 12.02 -4.23
N LEU A 404 -10.60 12.57 -5.44
CA LEU A 404 -11.40 13.77 -5.70
C LEU A 404 -12.86 13.59 -5.28
N HIS A 405 -13.45 12.43 -5.55
CA HIS A 405 -14.82 12.10 -5.17
C HIS A 405 -15.01 12.14 -3.65
N ILE A 406 -14.10 11.52 -2.89
CA ILE A 406 -14.10 11.51 -1.42
C ILE A 406 -14.00 12.94 -0.87
N LEU A 407 -13.09 13.75 -1.41
CA LEU A 407 -12.89 15.12 -0.97
C LEU A 407 -14.12 15.99 -1.25
N LYS A 408 -14.70 15.89 -2.46
CA LYS A 408 -15.95 16.60 -2.82
C LYS A 408 -17.11 16.20 -1.92
N ALA A 409 -17.26 14.91 -1.61
CA ALA A 409 -18.29 14.42 -0.70
C ALA A 409 -18.10 14.98 0.72
N HIS A 410 -16.87 14.98 1.23
CA HIS A 410 -16.56 15.54 2.55
C HIS A 410 -16.79 17.05 2.60
N MET A 411 -16.29 17.81 1.61
CA MET A 411 -16.55 19.25 1.51
C MET A 411 -18.04 19.60 1.51
N LYS A 412 -18.86 18.82 0.79
CA LYS A 412 -20.31 18.98 0.80
C LYS A 412 -20.88 18.78 2.22
N PHE A 413 -20.40 17.76 2.93
CA PHE A 413 -20.79 17.52 4.31
C PHE A 413 -20.40 18.67 5.25
N GLU A 414 -19.18 19.23 5.12
CA GLU A 414 -18.74 20.36 5.95
C GLU A 414 -19.57 21.62 5.71
N ARG A 415 -19.91 21.88 4.44
CA ARG A 415 -20.81 22.99 4.07
C ARG A 415 -22.19 22.82 4.70
N GLN A 416 -22.69 21.60 4.82
CA GLN A 416 -23.97 21.32 5.50
C GLN A 416 -23.87 21.51 7.02
N GLN A 417 -22.72 21.22 7.63
CA GLN A 417 -22.48 21.45 9.06
C GLN A 417 -22.12 22.90 9.40
N GLY A 418 -21.72 23.70 8.41
CA GLY A 418 -21.27 25.08 8.58
C GLY A 418 -19.89 25.23 9.23
N THR A 419 -19.14 24.14 9.37
CA THR A 419 -17.80 24.12 10.00
C THR A 419 -16.98 22.95 9.49
N GLU A 420 -15.67 23.03 9.69
CA GLU A 420 -14.78 21.91 9.43
C GLU A 420 -15.01 20.77 10.42
N VAL A 421 -15.01 19.56 9.89
CA VAL A 421 -15.19 18.33 10.65
C VAL A 421 -13.83 17.63 10.77
N TYR A 422 -13.54 17.18 11.99
CA TYR A 422 -12.32 16.49 12.36
C TYR A 422 -12.64 15.08 12.88
N PRO A 423 -12.79 14.07 12.00
CA PRO A 423 -13.27 12.74 12.39
C PRO A 423 -12.38 12.03 13.41
N ALA A 424 -11.06 12.25 13.36
CA ALA A 424 -10.13 11.70 14.35
C ALA A 424 -10.16 12.44 15.70
N MET A 425 -10.86 13.57 15.80
CA MET A 425 -10.95 14.35 17.04
C MET A 425 -12.00 13.73 17.97
N ARG A 426 -11.56 13.35 19.17
CA ARG A 426 -12.46 12.88 20.23
C ARG A 426 -13.08 14.08 20.93
N GLN A 427 -14.37 13.97 21.24
CA GLN A 427 -15.07 14.99 22.03
C GLN A 427 -14.38 15.16 23.40
N PRO A 428 -14.07 16.40 23.83
CA PRO A 428 -13.56 16.66 25.16
C PRO A 428 -14.53 16.10 26.19
N ARG A 429 -14.00 15.41 27.21
CA ARG A 429 -14.82 15.05 28.36
C ARG A 429 -15.11 16.33 29.14
N ARG A 430 -16.39 16.59 29.41
CA ARG A 430 -16.83 17.75 30.19
C ARG A 430 -17.53 17.36 31.50
N ASN A 431 -17.19 16.19 32.05
CA ASN A 431 -17.76 15.76 33.32
C ASN A 431 -16.94 16.32 34.49
N ALA A 432 -17.60 16.55 35.63
CA ALA A 432 -16.99 17.17 36.81
C ALA A 432 -15.73 16.44 37.30
N ARG A 433 -15.66 15.10 37.14
CA ARG A 433 -14.47 14.30 37.51
C ARG A 433 -13.27 14.59 36.61
N PHE A 434 -13.51 14.79 35.30
CA PHE A 434 -12.46 15.16 34.35
C PHE A 434 -11.90 16.55 34.65
N GLU A 435 -12.78 17.53 34.89
CA GLU A 435 -12.37 18.89 35.25
C GLU A 435 -11.59 18.91 36.57
N GLN A 436 -12.03 18.13 37.56
CA GLN A 436 -11.29 17.95 38.82
C GLN A 436 -9.90 17.35 38.60
N ALA A 437 -9.78 16.34 37.73
CA ALA A 437 -8.49 15.75 37.39
C ALA A 437 -7.57 16.75 36.67
N GLU A 438 -8.11 17.58 35.76
CA GLU A 438 -7.33 18.62 35.09
C GLU A 438 -6.84 19.70 36.06
N GLN A 439 -7.70 20.15 36.98
CA GLN A 439 -7.33 21.09 38.04
C GLN A 439 -6.26 20.49 38.97
N LEU A 440 -6.36 19.21 39.30
CA LEU A 440 -5.37 18.50 40.08
C LEU A 440 -4.02 18.44 39.35
N CYS A 441 -4.01 18.08 38.06
CA CYS A 441 -2.80 18.10 37.23
C CYS A 441 -2.12 19.48 37.27
N LYS A 442 -2.90 20.57 37.18
CA LYS A 442 -2.38 21.95 37.28
C LYS A 442 -1.81 22.25 38.67
N LYS A 443 -2.44 21.75 39.74
CA LYS A 443 -2.00 21.99 41.13
C LYS A 443 -0.73 21.22 41.50
N LEU A 444 -0.65 19.92 41.15
CA LEU A 444 0.54 19.09 41.43
C LEU A 444 1.79 19.68 40.74
N ASP A 445 1.61 20.20 39.54
CA ASP A 445 2.65 20.91 38.80
C ASP A 445 3.16 22.19 39.48
N CYS A 446 2.27 22.97 40.09
CA CYS A 446 2.66 24.18 40.81
C CYS A 446 3.45 23.85 42.08
N GLY A 447 3.23 22.67 42.68
CA GLY A 447 4.01 22.18 43.82
C GLY A 447 5.42 21.71 43.42
N LEU A 448 5.56 21.09 42.25
CA LEU A 448 6.84 20.56 41.75
C LEU A 448 7.80 21.64 41.21
N ARG A 449 7.38 22.90 41.05
CA ARG A 449 8.30 24.00 40.70
C ARG A 449 9.20 24.45 41.87
N GLY A 450 8.98 23.93 43.08
CA GLY A 450 9.75 24.29 44.28
C GLY A 450 10.81 23.27 44.70
N GLU A 451 10.78 22.05 44.17
CA GLU A 451 11.76 21.00 44.47
C GLU A 451 12.41 20.56 43.15
N ASP A 452 13.74 20.48 43.15
CA ASP A 452 14.58 20.21 42.00
C ASP A 452 14.22 18.85 41.36
N VAL A 453 13.34 18.89 40.35
CA VAL A 453 12.93 17.69 39.60
C VAL A 453 13.96 17.39 38.51
N SER A 454 15.14 16.97 38.94
CA SER A 454 16.06 16.22 38.07
C SER A 454 15.53 14.79 37.95
N TRP A 455 15.06 14.42 36.75
CA TRP A 455 14.70 13.06 36.37
C TRP A 455 15.68 12.53 35.31
#